data_AF-A0A1I1YQR9-F1
#
_entry.id   AF-A0A1I1YQR9-F1
#
_cell.length_a   1.000
_cell.length_b   1.000
_cell.length_c   1.000
_cell.angle_alpha   90.00
_cell.angle_beta   90.00
_cell.angle_gamma   90.00
#
_symmetry.space_group_name_H-M   'P 1'
#
loop_
_entity.id
_entity.type
_entity.pdbx_description
1 polymer ?
#
loop_
_entity_poly.entity_id
_entity_poly.type
_entity_poly.pdbx_seq_one_letter_code
_entity_poly.pdbx_strand_id
1 'polypeptide(L)'
;MSAHVDPENDDRSSTDPGLRRAEDEVVTLASELIRFDTTNTGDPATLSPERPAAEYVAEKLGEVGFETTYVESGDTPGRGNVIARLPGADRQRGGLLVHGHLDVVPADPTEWSVHPFSGAVQDDYLWGRGAVDMKDMVAMTLATARRLGRDGITPPRDIVFAFLADEEAGGLQGAQWLVDHRPELFEGCTEAISEVGGYSVTFGDGVRAYLIQTAEKGIRWLKLRVRARAGHGSMVHEDNAVTQLAQAVAKLGQHRFPIVLNDSVREFLDGVSELTGWSFPEDDLDGAIAKLGNLSRIIGATVRDIANPTMLNAGYKANVIPSVAEASVDCRILPGREEDFDRELAEVLGPDVEREWVGLPPVETRFEGEIVESMSRSLLTEDPAARTLPYMMSGGTDAKSFSRLGMNCFGFAPLRLPADLDFSALFHGVDERVPVDSLRFGTRVLDHFLRTS
;
A
#
# COMPACT_ATOMS: atom_id res chain seq x y z
N MET A 1 -10.15 25.38 44.37
CA MET A 1 -8.81 24.80 44.11
C MET A 1 -8.94 23.96 42.87
N SER A 2 -8.66 24.57 41.72
CA SER A 2 -8.65 23.91 40.41
C SER A 2 -7.25 23.36 40.23
N ALA A 3 -7.10 22.05 40.13
CA ALA A 3 -5.84 21.44 39.75
C ALA A 3 -5.65 21.69 38.25
N HIS A 4 -4.71 22.58 37.92
CA HIS A 4 -4.08 22.59 36.61
C HIS A 4 -3.32 21.29 36.45
N VAL A 5 -3.65 20.52 35.43
CA VAL A 5 -2.81 19.45 34.92
C VAL A 5 -1.91 20.12 33.88
N ASP A 6 -0.63 20.25 34.21
CA ASP A 6 0.41 20.63 33.25
C ASP A 6 0.48 19.59 32.13
N PRO A 7 0.66 19.99 30.86
CA PRO A 7 1.03 19.05 29.81
C PRO A 7 2.52 18.75 29.97
N GLU A 8 2.85 17.68 30.69
CA GLU A 8 4.21 17.14 30.66
C GLU A 8 4.53 16.71 29.23
N ASN A 9 5.43 17.46 28.60
CA ASN A 9 6.18 17.06 27.44
C ASN A 9 7.16 15.96 27.90
N ASP A 10 6.62 14.75 28.05
CA ASP A 10 7.40 13.56 28.39
C ASP A 10 8.35 13.27 27.22
N ASP A 11 9.64 13.48 27.43
CA ASP A 11 10.70 13.18 26.47
C ASP A 11 10.76 11.66 26.29
N ARG A 12 9.90 11.13 25.41
CA ARG A 12 9.79 9.69 25.09
C ARG A 12 10.93 9.17 24.21
N SER A 13 12.06 9.87 24.17
CA SER A 13 13.25 9.40 23.44
C SER A 13 13.87 8.20 24.15
N SER A 14 14.44 7.27 23.38
CA SER A 14 15.04 6.08 23.97
C SER A 14 16.21 6.42 24.90
N THR A 15 16.47 5.60 25.93
CA THR A 15 17.71 5.72 26.72
C THR A 15 18.90 5.03 26.06
N ASP A 16 18.66 4.19 25.04
CA ASP A 16 19.68 3.54 24.22
C ASP A 16 20.26 4.57 23.22
N PRO A 17 21.58 4.89 23.28
CA PRO A 17 22.21 5.83 22.36
C PRO A 17 22.11 5.43 20.88
N GLY A 18 22.14 4.13 20.57
CA GLY A 18 22.01 3.62 19.21
C GLY A 18 20.60 3.82 18.67
N LEU A 19 19.58 3.59 19.50
CA LEU A 19 18.18 3.85 19.14
C LEU A 19 17.91 5.34 18.94
N ARG A 20 18.34 6.19 19.87
CA ARG A 20 18.18 7.64 19.75
C ARG A 20 18.74 8.17 18.45
N ARG A 21 19.91 7.68 18.06
CA ARG A 21 20.51 8.07 16.78
C ARG A 21 19.66 7.65 15.58
N ALA A 22 19.00 6.49 15.63
CA ALA A 22 18.06 6.10 14.58
C ALA A 22 16.82 7.01 14.56
N GLU A 23 16.28 7.36 15.73
CA GLU A 23 15.16 8.31 15.87
C GLU A 23 15.50 9.72 15.38
N ASP A 24 16.74 10.16 15.56
CA ASP A 24 17.22 11.46 15.07
C ASP A 24 17.46 11.43 13.55
N GLU A 25 17.98 10.32 13.03
CA GLU A 25 18.29 10.16 11.61
C GLU A 25 17.01 10.00 10.76
N VAL A 26 15.96 9.30 11.23
CA VAL A 26 14.81 8.93 10.40
C VAL A 26 14.13 10.12 9.71
N VAL A 27 13.95 11.24 10.41
CA VAL A 27 13.31 12.44 9.86
C VAL A 27 14.16 13.05 8.75
N THR A 28 15.48 13.04 8.94
CA THR A 28 16.44 13.54 7.94
C THR A 28 16.46 12.63 6.72
N LEU A 29 16.52 11.30 6.93
CA LEU A 29 16.48 10.32 5.84
C LEU A 29 15.19 10.45 5.02
N ALA A 30 14.03 10.55 5.68
CA ALA A 30 12.74 10.72 5.01
C ALA A 30 12.68 12.05 4.22
N SER A 31 13.13 13.16 4.85
CA SER A 31 13.22 14.47 4.20
C SER A 31 14.11 14.45 2.95
N GLU A 32 15.28 13.82 3.04
CA GLU A 32 16.21 13.69 1.92
C GLU A 32 15.66 12.79 0.82
N LEU A 33 15.01 11.67 1.17
CA LEU A 33 14.35 10.78 0.23
C LEU A 33 13.24 11.49 -0.55
N ILE A 34 12.41 12.31 0.12
CA ILE A 34 11.33 13.10 -0.52
C ILE A 34 11.89 14.10 -1.55
N ARG A 35 13.11 14.61 -1.35
CA ARG A 35 13.73 15.56 -2.29
C ARG A 35 14.19 14.94 -3.59
N PHE A 36 14.36 13.62 -3.64
CA PHE A 36 14.49 12.93 -4.92
C PHE A 36 13.12 12.85 -5.58
N ASP A 37 12.95 13.59 -6.67
CA ASP A 37 11.81 13.41 -7.56
C ASP A 37 11.94 12.04 -8.24
N THR A 38 11.15 11.10 -7.76
CA THR A 38 11.02 9.72 -8.24
C THR A 38 9.60 9.47 -8.77
N THR A 39 9.00 10.51 -9.36
CA THR A 39 7.63 10.46 -9.88
C THR A 39 7.48 9.35 -10.93
N ASN A 40 6.61 8.37 -10.66
CA ASN A 40 6.28 7.32 -11.59
C ASN A 40 4.92 7.58 -12.25
N THR A 41 4.94 7.84 -13.55
CA THR A 41 3.73 8.08 -14.35
C THR A 41 3.24 6.81 -15.06
N GLY A 42 3.98 5.71 -14.96
CA GLY A 42 3.78 4.50 -15.79
C GLY A 42 4.22 4.65 -17.24
N ASP A 43 4.60 5.85 -17.69
CA ASP A 43 5.17 6.11 -19.01
C ASP A 43 6.67 6.45 -18.88
N PRO A 44 7.58 5.63 -19.47
CA PRO A 44 9.02 5.90 -19.50
C PRO A 44 9.41 7.28 -20.06
N ALA A 45 8.55 7.91 -20.86
CA ALA A 45 8.81 9.24 -21.42
C ALA A 45 8.55 10.39 -20.42
N THR A 46 7.79 10.16 -19.35
CA THR A 46 7.35 11.20 -18.41
C THR A 46 7.65 10.91 -16.94
N LEU A 47 8.18 9.73 -16.61
CA LEU A 47 8.63 9.41 -15.25
C LEU A 47 9.98 10.07 -14.90
N SER A 48 10.23 10.22 -13.61
CA SER A 48 11.54 10.54 -13.03
C SER A 48 12.18 9.27 -12.47
N PRO A 49 13.46 8.98 -12.74
CA PRO A 49 14.08 7.72 -12.37
C PRO A 49 14.33 7.59 -10.86
N GLU A 50 14.21 6.38 -10.33
CA GLU A 50 14.46 6.04 -8.92
C GLU A 50 15.96 5.97 -8.59
N ARG A 51 16.82 5.82 -9.61
CA ARG A 51 18.28 5.63 -9.45
C ARG A 51 18.91 6.56 -8.41
N PRO A 52 18.70 7.90 -8.40
CA PRO A 52 19.34 8.76 -7.40
C PRO A 52 18.94 8.42 -5.96
N ALA A 53 17.66 8.07 -5.72
CA ALA A 53 17.19 7.64 -4.41
C ALA A 53 17.76 6.27 -4.03
N ALA A 54 17.84 5.34 -4.99
CA ALA A 54 18.46 4.03 -4.79
C ALA A 54 19.96 4.15 -4.45
N GLU A 55 20.72 4.96 -5.17
CA GLU A 55 22.12 5.23 -4.89
C GLU A 55 22.32 5.86 -3.50
N TYR A 56 21.44 6.78 -3.10
CA TYR A 56 21.42 7.34 -1.75
C TYR A 56 21.20 6.27 -0.68
N VAL A 57 20.22 5.37 -0.87
CA VAL A 57 19.97 4.26 0.06
C VAL A 57 21.20 3.34 0.17
N ALA A 58 21.81 2.99 -0.97
CA ALA A 58 23.00 2.15 -1.01
C ALA A 58 24.18 2.82 -0.27
N GLU A 59 24.39 4.12 -0.47
CA GLU A 59 25.39 4.91 0.25
C GLU A 59 25.14 4.85 1.77
N LYS A 60 23.90 5.11 2.20
CA LYS A 60 23.53 5.11 3.62
C LYS A 60 23.67 3.73 4.27
N LEU A 61 23.43 2.64 3.56
CA LEU A 61 23.70 1.30 4.06
C LEU A 61 25.21 1.00 4.10
N GLY A 62 25.96 1.42 3.08
CA GLY A 62 27.42 1.27 3.02
C GLY A 62 28.16 1.98 4.15
N GLU A 63 27.69 3.16 4.59
CA GLU A 63 28.24 3.92 5.74
C GLU A 63 28.31 3.10 7.04
N VAL A 64 27.46 2.07 7.19
CA VAL A 64 27.39 1.23 8.38
C VAL A 64 27.78 -0.24 8.11
N GLY A 65 28.44 -0.50 6.99
CA GLY A 65 29.08 -1.78 6.71
C GLY A 65 28.23 -2.81 5.97
N PHE A 66 27.07 -2.45 5.41
CA PHE A 66 26.35 -3.35 4.52
C PHE A 66 27.02 -3.45 3.16
N GLU A 67 27.12 -4.67 2.64
CA GLU A 67 27.30 -4.91 1.21
C GLU A 67 25.91 -4.89 0.54
N THR A 68 25.73 -4.00 -0.42
CA THR A 68 24.46 -3.82 -1.13
C THR A 68 24.56 -4.34 -2.55
N THR A 69 23.53 -5.05 -3.01
CA THR A 69 23.35 -5.39 -4.42
C THR A 69 22.43 -4.35 -5.06
N TYR A 70 22.98 -3.52 -5.95
CA TYR A 70 22.19 -2.66 -6.81
C TYR A 70 21.75 -3.42 -8.06
N VAL A 71 20.47 -3.35 -8.40
CA VAL A 71 19.90 -3.96 -9.60
C VAL A 71 19.10 -2.91 -10.35
N GLU A 72 19.49 -2.65 -11.59
CA GLU A 72 18.66 -1.89 -12.52
C GLU A 72 17.75 -2.86 -13.26
N SER A 73 16.44 -2.74 -13.05
CA SER A 73 15.44 -3.69 -13.52
C SER A 73 14.73 -3.20 -14.79
N GLY A 74 14.22 -4.16 -15.57
CA GLY A 74 13.48 -3.87 -16.79
C GLY A 74 14.33 -3.27 -17.91
N ASP A 75 13.63 -2.75 -18.93
CA ASP A 75 14.25 -2.14 -20.12
C ASP A 75 14.34 -0.60 -20.01
N THR A 76 13.71 -0.02 -18.98
CA THR A 76 13.75 1.43 -18.74
C THR A 76 14.98 1.79 -17.91
N PRO A 77 15.89 2.67 -18.39
CA PRO A 77 17.03 3.09 -17.59
C PRO A 77 16.61 3.81 -16.32
N GLY A 78 17.28 3.53 -15.22
CA GLY A 78 17.11 4.22 -13.94
C GLY A 78 16.07 3.63 -12.98
N ARG A 79 15.48 2.46 -13.29
CA ARG A 79 14.67 1.67 -12.33
C ARG A 79 15.59 0.99 -11.31
N GLY A 80 16.12 1.77 -10.38
CA GLY A 80 17.12 1.33 -9.42
C GLY A 80 16.50 0.61 -8.22
N ASN A 81 17.01 -0.57 -7.90
CA ASN A 81 16.63 -1.34 -6.71
C ASN A 81 17.88 -1.63 -5.88
N VAL A 82 17.74 -1.61 -4.55
CA VAL A 82 18.83 -1.93 -3.62
C VAL A 82 18.41 -3.04 -2.69
N ILE A 83 19.20 -4.12 -2.66
CA ILE A 83 18.99 -5.25 -1.77
C ILE A 83 20.19 -5.36 -0.83
N ALA A 84 19.94 -5.54 0.46
CA ALA A 84 20.96 -5.83 1.47
C ALA A 84 20.49 -6.96 2.38
N ARG A 85 21.39 -7.87 2.77
CA ARG A 85 21.06 -8.97 3.67
C ARG A 85 21.87 -8.87 4.96
N LEU A 86 21.17 -8.97 6.08
CA LEU A 86 21.76 -9.09 7.41
C LEU A 86 21.61 -10.55 7.89
N PRO A 87 22.70 -11.31 8.05
CA PRO A 87 22.64 -12.67 8.57
C PRO A 87 22.10 -12.70 10.00
N GLY A 88 21.14 -13.59 10.25
CA GLY A 88 20.59 -13.82 11.58
C GLY A 88 21.33 -14.89 12.38
N ALA A 89 20.93 -15.01 13.66
CA ALA A 89 21.45 -16.02 14.58
C ALA A 89 21.01 -17.44 14.20
N ASP A 90 19.79 -17.59 13.66
CA ASP A 90 19.25 -18.89 13.23
C ASP A 90 18.56 -18.80 11.86
N ARG A 91 19.20 -19.40 10.84
CA ARG A 91 18.67 -19.46 9.47
C ARG A 91 17.49 -20.43 9.33
N GLN A 92 17.27 -21.34 10.28
CA GLN A 92 16.15 -22.30 10.22
C GLN A 92 14.80 -21.64 10.50
N ARG A 93 14.80 -20.42 11.08
CA ARG A 93 13.60 -19.64 11.34
C ARG A 93 12.96 -19.01 10.10
N GLY A 94 13.61 -19.12 8.93
CA GLY A 94 13.20 -18.43 7.71
C GLY A 94 13.60 -16.95 7.72
N GLY A 95 13.94 -16.41 6.55
CA GLY A 95 14.33 -15.00 6.39
C GLY A 95 13.12 -14.07 6.38
N LEU A 96 13.26 -12.87 6.93
CA LEU A 96 12.25 -11.80 6.87
C LEU A 96 12.64 -10.82 5.77
N LEU A 97 11.77 -10.61 4.79
CA LEU A 97 11.89 -9.51 3.85
C LEU A 97 11.26 -8.25 4.47
N VAL A 98 12.01 -7.16 4.54
CA VAL A 98 11.49 -5.82 4.86
C VAL A 98 11.67 -4.99 3.60
N HIS A 99 10.57 -4.62 2.95
CA HIS A 99 10.64 -3.96 1.66
C HIS A 99 9.82 -2.68 1.58
N GLY A 100 10.23 -1.79 0.70
CA GLY A 100 9.48 -0.61 0.30
C GLY A 100 9.90 -0.07 -1.05
N HIS A 101 9.01 0.66 -1.71
CA HIS A 101 9.26 1.30 -2.99
C HIS A 101 9.77 2.74 -2.84
N LEU A 102 10.53 3.19 -3.82
CA LEU A 102 11.20 4.49 -3.85
C LEU A 102 10.48 5.50 -4.74
N ASP A 103 9.66 5.01 -5.67
CA ASP A 103 8.84 5.85 -6.51
C ASP A 103 7.65 6.45 -5.77
N VAL A 104 7.00 7.40 -6.42
CA VAL A 104 5.81 8.08 -5.90
C VAL A 104 4.88 8.44 -7.05
N VAL A 105 3.57 8.51 -6.80
CA VAL A 105 2.64 9.08 -7.79
C VAL A 105 2.94 10.55 -8.13
N PRO A 106 2.48 11.05 -9.30
CA PRO A 106 2.59 12.46 -9.67
C PRO A 106 2.01 13.43 -8.64
N ALA A 107 2.61 14.61 -8.56
CA ALA A 107 2.14 15.72 -7.73
C ALA A 107 2.31 17.04 -8.49
N ASP A 108 1.22 17.79 -8.66
CA ASP A 108 1.26 19.14 -9.26
C ASP A 108 1.65 20.16 -8.17
N PRO A 109 2.84 20.80 -8.23
CA PRO A 109 3.25 21.76 -7.21
C PRO A 109 2.32 22.96 -7.05
N THR A 110 1.46 23.26 -8.03
CA THR A 110 0.52 24.39 -7.98
C THR A 110 -0.70 24.11 -7.10
N GLU A 111 -0.99 22.84 -6.82
CA GLU A 111 -2.08 22.44 -5.93
C GLU A 111 -1.63 22.32 -4.46
N TRP A 112 -0.32 22.35 -4.20
CA TRP A 112 0.25 22.08 -2.88
C TRP A 112 0.56 23.35 -2.09
N SER A 113 0.25 23.31 -0.79
CA SER A 113 0.60 24.35 0.18
C SER A 113 2.11 24.38 0.43
N VAL A 114 2.77 23.23 0.35
CA VAL A 114 4.22 23.06 0.50
C VAL A 114 4.71 22.26 -0.69
N HIS A 115 5.78 22.71 -1.35
CA HIS A 115 6.26 22.04 -2.57
C HIS A 115 6.44 20.53 -2.35
N PRO A 116 5.87 19.66 -3.22
CA PRO A 116 5.75 18.22 -2.97
C PRO A 116 7.11 17.53 -2.77
N PHE A 117 8.17 18.00 -3.43
CA PHE A 117 9.54 17.46 -3.29
C PHE A 117 10.46 18.30 -2.39
N SER A 118 9.90 19.03 -1.42
CA SER A 118 10.72 19.85 -0.50
C SER A 118 11.32 19.05 0.66
N GLY A 119 10.59 18.02 1.13
CA GLY A 119 10.91 17.33 2.38
C GLY A 119 10.90 18.28 3.58
N ALA A 120 10.05 19.31 3.58
CA ALA A 120 10.05 20.34 4.61
C ALA A 120 9.53 19.78 5.95
N VAL A 121 10.22 20.10 7.04
CA VAL A 121 9.74 19.81 8.40
C VAL A 121 9.18 21.09 8.98
N GLN A 122 7.86 21.15 9.16
CA GLN A 122 7.16 22.30 9.75
C GLN A 122 5.87 21.86 10.43
N ASP A 123 5.49 22.58 11.49
CA ASP A 123 4.29 22.32 12.29
C ASP A 123 4.22 20.89 12.85
N ASP A 124 5.38 20.30 13.21
CA ASP A 124 5.54 18.92 13.69
C ASP A 124 5.23 17.82 12.65
N TYR A 125 5.13 18.20 11.37
CA TYR A 125 4.98 17.29 10.23
C TYR A 125 6.20 17.34 9.31
N LEU A 126 6.52 16.20 8.71
CA LEU A 126 7.31 16.13 7.49
C LEU A 126 6.36 16.17 6.29
N TRP A 127 6.56 17.15 5.41
CA TRP A 127 5.73 17.39 4.24
C TRP A 127 6.40 16.93 2.95
N GLY A 128 5.59 16.32 2.09
CA GLY A 128 5.95 16.04 0.71
C GLY A 128 5.31 14.77 0.16
N ARG A 129 5.34 14.65 -1.16
CA ARG A 129 4.90 13.45 -1.86
C ARG A 129 5.81 12.28 -1.47
N GLY A 130 5.21 11.21 -0.98
CA GLY A 130 5.89 10.06 -0.40
C GLY A 130 6.10 10.13 1.11
N ALA A 131 5.64 11.18 1.80
CA ALA A 131 5.67 11.23 3.26
C ALA A 131 4.81 10.15 3.94
N VAL A 132 3.84 9.56 3.23
CA VAL A 132 2.94 8.48 3.65
C VAL A 132 3.08 7.26 2.75
N ASP A 133 3.31 7.46 1.44
CA ASP A 133 3.38 6.38 0.45
C ASP A 133 4.62 6.50 -0.46
N MET A 134 5.75 5.89 -0.10
CA MET A 134 5.99 5.20 1.19
C MET A 134 7.38 5.50 1.78
N LYS A 135 7.90 6.71 1.51
CA LYS A 135 9.27 7.11 1.92
C LYS A 135 9.42 7.23 3.44
N ASP A 136 8.32 7.34 4.19
CA ASP A 136 8.32 7.18 5.65
C ASP A 136 8.76 5.78 6.07
N MET A 137 8.14 4.72 5.53
CA MET A 137 8.47 3.34 5.83
C MET A 137 9.86 2.98 5.30
N VAL A 138 10.24 3.49 4.12
CA VAL A 138 11.62 3.38 3.62
C VAL A 138 12.61 4.00 4.60
N ALA A 139 12.35 5.21 5.09
CA ALA A 139 13.24 5.90 6.02
C ALA A 139 13.33 5.20 7.38
N MET A 140 12.20 4.73 7.94
CA MET A 140 12.19 3.98 9.20
C MET A 140 12.97 2.66 9.04
N THR A 141 12.79 1.96 7.92
CA THR A 141 13.53 0.74 7.58
C THR A 141 15.02 1.02 7.44
N LEU A 142 15.39 2.07 6.71
CA LEU A 142 16.78 2.47 6.52
C LEU A 142 17.45 2.90 7.83
N ALA A 143 16.78 3.68 8.68
CA ALA A 143 17.27 4.08 10.00
C ALA A 143 17.52 2.86 10.89
N THR A 144 16.59 1.91 10.88
CA THR A 144 16.69 0.67 11.67
C THR A 144 17.80 -0.25 11.15
N ALA A 145 17.86 -0.48 9.83
CA ALA A 145 18.93 -1.24 9.20
C ALA A 145 20.30 -0.63 9.54
N ARG A 146 20.43 0.70 9.40
CA ARG A 146 21.65 1.43 9.75
C ARG A 146 22.07 1.21 11.19
N ARG A 147 21.12 1.22 12.14
CA ARG A 147 21.40 0.91 13.54
C ARG A 147 21.93 -0.51 13.69
N LEU A 148 21.22 -1.50 13.13
CA LEU A 148 21.61 -2.91 13.24
C LEU A 148 23.05 -3.13 12.73
N GLY A 149 23.39 -2.55 11.58
CA GLY A 149 24.74 -2.63 11.01
C GLY A 149 25.79 -1.91 11.86
N ARG A 150 25.51 -0.65 12.24
CA ARG A 150 26.45 0.19 13.00
C ARG A 150 26.80 -0.39 14.37
N ASP A 151 25.80 -0.95 15.05
CA ASP A 151 25.94 -1.47 16.41
C ASP A 151 26.31 -2.96 16.42
N GLY A 152 26.44 -3.60 15.24
CA GLY A 152 26.78 -5.00 15.10
C GLY A 152 25.73 -5.96 15.69
N ILE A 153 24.45 -5.59 15.61
CA ILE A 153 23.35 -6.36 16.19
C ILE A 153 23.02 -7.52 15.26
N THR A 154 23.16 -8.75 15.77
CA THR A 154 22.69 -9.96 15.09
C THR A 154 21.20 -10.17 15.37
N PRO A 155 20.31 -10.09 14.36
CA PRO A 155 18.89 -10.37 14.54
C PRO A 155 18.66 -11.87 14.76
N PRO A 156 17.50 -12.27 15.29
CA PRO A 156 17.22 -13.68 15.56
C PRO A 156 17.11 -14.56 14.30
N ARG A 157 16.74 -13.96 13.17
CA ARG A 157 16.58 -14.58 11.84
C ARG A 157 17.22 -13.70 10.77
N ASP A 158 17.48 -14.25 9.59
CA ASP A 158 17.95 -13.46 8.46
C ASP A 158 16.98 -12.31 8.16
N ILE A 159 17.51 -11.13 7.88
CA ILE A 159 16.71 -10.00 7.38
C ILE A 159 17.23 -9.61 6.01
N VAL A 160 16.32 -9.52 5.03
CA VAL A 160 16.59 -8.96 3.71
C VAL A 160 15.89 -7.62 3.63
N PHE A 161 16.65 -6.56 3.43
CA PHE A 161 16.13 -5.23 3.15
C PHE A 161 16.08 -5.03 1.64
N ALA A 162 14.93 -4.61 1.12
CA ALA A 162 14.76 -4.34 -0.31
C ALA A 162 14.10 -2.97 -0.54
N PHE A 163 14.76 -2.12 -1.32
CA PHE A 163 14.28 -0.80 -1.69
C PHE A 163 14.07 -0.79 -3.20
N LEU A 164 12.83 -0.69 -3.63
CA LEU A 164 12.37 -1.13 -4.93
C LEU A 164 11.90 0.03 -5.79
N ALA A 165 11.86 -0.18 -7.10
CA ALA A 165 11.23 0.75 -8.04
C ALA A 165 9.88 0.19 -8.51
N ASP A 166 9.07 1.06 -9.10
CA ASP A 166 7.93 0.75 -9.97
C ASP A 166 6.61 0.34 -9.33
N GLU A 167 6.48 0.37 -8.01
CA GLU A 167 5.24 -0.07 -7.34
C GLU A 167 4.03 0.76 -7.83
N GLU A 168 4.19 2.09 -7.93
CA GLU A 168 3.10 3.02 -8.26
C GLU A 168 2.62 2.91 -9.72
N ALA A 169 3.31 2.12 -10.54
CA ALA A 169 2.88 1.72 -11.89
C ALA A 169 2.69 0.19 -12.05
N GLY A 170 2.53 -0.53 -10.94
CA GLY A 170 2.20 -1.95 -10.88
C GLY A 170 3.39 -2.89 -10.71
N GLY A 171 4.60 -2.39 -10.50
CA GLY A 171 5.78 -3.18 -10.10
C GLY A 171 6.38 -4.06 -11.20
N LEU A 172 5.98 -3.90 -12.46
CA LEU A 172 6.41 -4.76 -13.58
C LEU A 172 7.92 -4.69 -13.83
N GLN A 173 8.47 -3.49 -13.76
CA GLN A 173 9.90 -3.19 -13.83
C GLN A 173 10.52 -3.07 -12.44
N GLY A 174 9.88 -3.64 -11.42
CA GLY A 174 10.23 -3.54 -10.01
C GLY A 174 10.30 -4.90 -9.35
N ALA A 175 9.51 -5.07 -8.28
CA ALA A 175 9.41 -6.34 -7.57
C ALA A 175 9.04 -7.52 -8.47
N GLN A 176 8.12 -7.36 -9.45
CA GLN A 176 7.77 -8.45 -10.35
C GLN A 176 8.97 -8.89 -11.19
N TRP A 177 9.71 -7.92 -11.74
CA TRP A 177 10.91 -8.19 -12.51
C TRP A 177 11.96 -8.93 -11.67
N LEU A 178 12.18 -8.48 -10.43
CA LEU A 178 13.14 -9.10 -9.52
C LEU A 178 12.74 -10.52 -9.13
N VAL A 179 11.45 -10.78 -8.88
CA VAL A 179 10.97 -12.13 -8.59
C VAL A 179 11.12 -13.05 -9.81
N ASP A 180 10.93 -12.54 -11.03
CA ASP A 180 11.05 -13.35 -12.26
C ASP A 180 12.50 -13.59 -12.69
N HIS A 181 13.40 -12.62 -12.46
CA HIS A 181 14.76 -12.65 -13.02
C HIS A 181 15.86 -12.83 -11.97
N ARG A 182 15.61 -12.40 -10.72
CA ARG A 182 16.57 -12.40 -9.61
C ARG A 182 16.00 -13.02 -8.31
N PRO A 183 15.23 -14.13 -8.36
CA PRO A 183 14.60 -14.70 -7.16
C PRO A 183 15.62 -15.13 -6.09
N GLU A 184 16.88 -15.39 -6.47
CA GLU A 184 17.94 -15.79 -5.55
C GLU A 184 18.27 -14.71 -4.51
N LEU A 185 17.96 -13.44 -4.78
CA LEU A 185 18.16 -12.36 -3.81
C LEU A 185 17.28 -12.53 -2.56
N PHE A 186 16.14 -13.19 -2.72
CA PHE A 186 15.12 -13.38 -1.68
C PHE A 186 15.08 -14.81 -1.15
N GLU A 187 16.07 -15.63 -1.52
CA GLU A 187 16.11 -17.04 -1.12
C GLU A 187 16.07 -17.18 0.42
N GLY A 188 15.26 -18.14 0.86
CA GLY A 188 15.06 -18.46 2.27
C GLY A 188 14.09 -17.54 3.00
N CYS A 189 13.60 -16.45 2.39
CA CYS A 189 12.58 -15.62 3.01
C CYS A 189 11.22 -16.32 2.98
N THR A 190 10.54 -16.32 4.13
CA THR A 190 9.24 -16.98 4.32
C THR A 190 8.14 -16.00 4.73
N GLU A 191 8.52 -14.81 5.20
CA GLU A 191 7.61 -13.72 5.54
C GLU A 191 8.17 -12.41 4.98
N ALA A 192 7.27 -11.49 4.66
CA ALA A 192 7.58 -10.14 4.19
C ALA A 192 6.75 -9.12 4.96
N ILE A 193 7.35 -7.97 5.27
CA ILE A 193 6.64 -6.79 5.77
C ILE A 193 6.90 -5.56 4.87
N SER A 194 5.88 -4.72 4.72
CA SER A 194 5.95 -3.50 3.90
C SER A 194 5.04 -2.37 4.40
N GLU A 195 4.67 -1.48 3.48
CA GLU A 195 3.77 -0.34 3.64
C GLU A 195 2.33 -0.70 4.01
N VAL A 196 1.50 0.35 4.09
CA VAL A 196 0.04 0.29 4.22
C VAL A 196 -0.37 -0.75 5.26
N GLY A 197 -0.12 -0.42 6.52
CA GLY A 197 -0.50 -1.17 7.71
C GLY A 197 0.40 -0.79 8.87
N GLY A 198 0.22 -1.39 10.03
CA GLY A 198 0.92 -1.02 11.27
C GLY A 198 0.56 0.35 11.84
N TYR A 199 -0.12 1.25 11.12
CA TYR A 199 -0.50 2.57 11.62
C TYR A 199 -1.72 2.53 12.55
N SER A 200 -1.79 3.49 13.46
CA SER A 200 -2.84 3.54 14.47
C SER A 200 -4.11 4.22 13.96
N VAL A 201 -5.24 3.73 14.41
CA VAL A 201 -6.56 4.35 14.25
C VAL A 201 -7.20 4.51 15.63
N THR A 202 -8.03 5.54 15.80
CA THR A 202 -8.70 5.81 17.06
C THR A 202 -10.21 5.70 16.89
N PHE A 203 -10.84 4.84 17.69
CA PHE A 203 -12.28 4.60 17.69
C PHE A 203 -12.95 5.23 18.91
N GLY A 204 -14.18 5.74 18.75
CA GLY A 204 -15.05 6.17 19.84
C GLY A 204 -14.36 7.12 20.83
N ASP A 205 -14.45 6.79 22.13
CA ASP A 205 -13.91 7.57 23.25
C ASP A 205 -12.37 7.49 23.41
N GLY A 206 -11.64 7.35 22.31
CA GLY A 206 -10.17 7.35 22.31
C GLY A 206 -9.51 5.95 22.31
N VAL A 207 -10.25 4.90 21.95
CA VAL A 207 -9.71 3.52 21.91
C VAL A 207 -8.81 3.37 20.68
N ARG A 208 -7.51 3.19 20.88
CA ARG A 208 -6.53 3.06 19.80
C ARG A 208 -6.32 1.60 19.40
N ALA A 209 -6.34 1.35 18.10
CA ALA A 209 -5.92 0.09 17.49
C ALA A 209 -4.85 0.37 16.43
N TYR A 210 -4.07 -0.64 16.06
CA TYR A 210 -3.07 -0.61 14.99
C TYR A 210 -3.45 -1.68 13.97
N LEU A 211 -3.56 -1.29 12.71
CA LEU A 211 -4.12 -2.13 11.65
C LEU A 211 -3.00 -2.88 10.93
N ILE A 212 -2.86 -4.19 11.14
CA ILE A 212 -1.89 -5.02 10.43
C ILE A 212 -2.54 -5.51 9.14
N GLN A 213 -1.97 -5.16 8.00
CA GLN A 213 -2.55 -5.57 6.72
C GLN A 213 -2.25 -7.04 6.47
N THR A 214 -3.29 -7.82 6.19
CA THR A 214 -3.21 -9.26 5.94
C THR A 214 -3.77 -9.66 4.59
N ALA A 215 -4.48 -8.75 3.92
CA ALA A 215 -5.08 -9.02 2.62
C ALA A 215 -5.12 -7.78 1.73
N GLU A 216 -5.16 -8.01 0.42
CA GLU A 216 -5.34 -6.99 -0.60
C GLU A 216 -6.32 -7.48 -1.64
N LYS A 217 -7.13 -6.57 -2.16
CA LYS A 217 -7.93 -6.85 -3.34
C LYS A 217 -7.04 -7.04 -4.57
N GLY A 218 -7.51 -7.85 -5.51
CA GLY A 218 -6.94 -7.94 -6.85
C GLY A 218 -7.22 -6.66 -7.61
N ILE A 219 -6.26 -6.24 -8.43
CA ILE A 219 -6.38 -5.07 -9.31
C ILE A 219 -6.47 -5.60 -10.73
N ARG A 220 -7.62 -5.48 -11.38
CA ARG A 220 -7.79 -5.90 -12.77
C ARG A 220 -8.42 -4.78 -13.59
N TRP A 221 -7.70 -4.34 -14.60
CA TRP A 221 -8.24 -3.47 -15.64
C TRP A 221 -8.85 -4.31 -16.74
N LEU A 222 -10.12 -4.04 -17.02
CA LEU A 222 -10.89 -4.69 -18.06
C LEU A 222 -11.10 -3.73 -19.22
N LYS A 223 -10.68 -4.15 -20.41
CA LYS A 223 -11.10 -3.52 -21.65
C LYS A 223 -12.32 -4.24 -22.21
N LEU A 224 -13.43 -3.51 -22.30
CA LEU A 224 -14.65 -3.93 -22.96
C LEU A 224 -14.61 -3.48 -24.41
N ARG A 225 -15.00 -4.36 -25.33
CA ARG A 225 -15.13 -4.04 -26.75
C ARG A 225 -16.41 -4.62 -27.32
N VAL A 226 -17.14 -3.79 -28.06
CA VAL A 226 -18.28 -4.24 -28.88
C VAL A 226 -17.95 -3.97 -30.34
N ARG A 227 -18.21 -4.96 -31.19
CA ARG A 227 -18.09 -4.87 -32.65
C ARG A 227 -19.47 -4.95 -33.28
N ALA A 228 -19.74 -4.06 -34.21
CA ALA A 228 -21.00 -3.98 -34.94
C ALA A 228 -20.76 -3.56 -36.38
N ARG A 229 -21.81 -3.57 -37.20
CA ARG A 229 -21.75 -3.07 -38.57
C ARG A 229 -21.57 -1.55 -38.60
N ALA A 230 -20.60 -1.05 -39.39
CA ALA A 230 -20.50 0.37 -39.67
C ALA A 230 -21.62 0.83 -40.63
N GLY A 231 -22.08 2.07 -40.48
CA GLY A 231 -23.20 2.58 -41.26
C GLY A 231 -23.25 4.11 -41.37
N HIS A 232 -24.11 4.62 -42.26
CA HIS A 232 -24.40 6.05 -42.35
C HIS A 232 -25.51 6.42 -41.36
N GLY A 233 -25.32 7.48 -40.56
CA GLY A 233 -26.25 7.84 -39.48
C GLY A 233 -27.67 8.21 -39.91
N SER A 234 -27.91 8.43 -41.20
CA SER A 234 -29.25 8.72 -41.76
C SER A 234 -30.03 7.48 -42.21
N MET A 235 -29.42 6.30 -42.20
CA MET A 235 -30.03 5.06 -42.68
C MET A 235 -30.58 4.23 -41.53
N VAL A 236 -31.56 3.36 -41.81
CA VAL A 236 -32.06 2.39 -40.81
C VAL A 236 -30.91 1.47 -40.39
N HIS A 237 -30.65 1.40 -39.09
CA HIS A 237 -29.55 0.64 -38.52
C HIS A 237 -29.93 0.08 -37.14
N GLU A 238 -29.87 -1.25 -36.98
CA GLU A 238 -30.27 -1.93 -35.74
C GLU A 238 -29.07 -2.47 -34.94
N ASP A 239 -27.89 -2.53 -35.57
CA ASP A 239 -26.67 -3.11 -34.99
C ASP A 239 -25.66 -2.01 -34.64
N ASN A 240 -25.76 -1.38 -33.47
CA ASN A 240 -24.95 -0.20 -33.15
C ASN A 240 -24.01 -0.44 -31.96
N ALA A 241 -22.70 -0.49 -32.22
CA ALA A 241 -21.68 -0.72 -31.20
C ALA A 241 -21.72 0.34 -30.08
N VAL A 242 -22.02 1.60 -30.40
CA VAL A 242 -22.13 2.67 -29.39
C VAL A 242 -23.28 2.37 -28.43
N THR A 243 -24.45 2.00 -28.97
CA THR A 243 -25.64 1.76 -28.16
C THR A 243 -25.50 0.50 -27.31
N GLN A 244 -24.99 -0.58 -27.90
CA GLN A 244 -24.75 -1.84 -27.19
C GLN A 244 -23.73 -1.67 -26.05
N LEU A 245 -22.58 -1.04 -26.32
CA LEU A 245 -21.58 -0.80 -25.28
C LEU A 245 -22.10 0.16 -24.21
N ALA A 246 -22.77 1.25 -24.58
CA ALA A 246 -23.32 2.20 -23.61
C ALA A 246 -24.33 1.54 -22.67
N GLN A 247 -25.15 0.61 -23.18
CA GLN A 247 -26.06 -0.19 -22.35
C GLN A 247 -25.30 -1.11 -21.39
N ALA A 248 -24.26 -1.81 -21.86
CA ALA A 248 -23.45 -2.68 -21.01
C ALA A 248 -22.72 -1.89 -19.91
N VAL A 249 -22.11 -0.76 -20.26
CA VAL A 249 -21.43 0.15 -19.31
C VAL A 249 -22.42 0.73 -18.30
N ALA A 250 -23.61 1.14 -18.73
CA ALA A 250 -24.63 1.67 -17.83
C ALA A 250 -25.15 0.59 -16.85
N LYS A 251 -25.37 -0.64 -17.33
CA LYS A 251 -25.73 -1.78 -16.48
C LYS A 251 -24.65 -2.06 -15.45
N LEU A 252 -23.39 -2.09 -15.88
CA LEU A 252 -22.25 -2.33 -15.00
C LEU A 252 -22.12 -1.24 -13.93
N GLY A 253 -22.16 0.04 -14.32
CA GLY A 253 -22.06 1.15 -13.38
C GLY A 253 -23.24 1.29 -12.39
N GLN A 254 -24.35 0.60 -12.65
CA GLN A 254 -25.51 0.53 -11.74
C GLN A 254 -25.56 -0.77 -10.94
N HIS A 255 -24.69 -1.74 -11.27
CA HIS A 255 -24.66 -3.03 -10.61
C HIS A 255 -24.04 -2.90 -9.21
N ARG A 256 -24.64 -3.60 -8.24
CA ARG A 256 -24.09 -3.76 -6.89
C ARG A 256 -23.75 -5.22 -6.69
N PHE A 257 -22.45 -5.51 -6.62
CA PHE A 257 -21.94 -6.83 -6.27
C PHE A 257 -22.38 -7.20 -4.84
N PRO A 258 -22.56 -8.51 -4.56
CA PRO A 258 -22.98 -9.00 -3.25
C PRO A 258 -21.96 -8.66 -2.17
N ILE A 259 -22.45 -8.55 -0.93
CA ILE A 259 -21.59 -8.43 0.24
C ILE A 259 -20.97 -9.80 0.51
N VAL A 260 -19.64 -9.85 0.60
CA VAL A 260 -18.86 -11.03 0.99
C VAL A 260 -17.75 -10.60 1.92
N LEU A 261 -17.74 -11.16 3.13
CA LEU A 261 -16.73 -10.89 4.14
C LEU A 261 -15.72 -12.04 4.17
N ASN A 262 -14.47 -11.73 3.87
CA ASN A 262 -13.36 -12.65 4.12
C ASN A 262 -12.98 -12.65 5.61
N ASP A 263 -12.07 -13.55 5.98
CA ASP A 263 -11.63 -13.73 7.36
C ASP A 263 -11.02 -12.45 7.93
N SER A 264 -10.16 -11.77 7.15
CA SER A 264 -9.53 -10.49 7.56
C SER A 264 -10.56 -9.40 7.91
N VAL A 265 -11.62 -9.22 7.11
CA VAL A 265 -12.66 -8.21 7.40
C VAL A 265 -13.55 -8.66 8.56
N ARG A 266 -13.86 -9.95 8.67
CA ARG A 266 -14.66 -10.47 9.79
C ARG A 266 -13.94 -10.28 11.12
N GLU A 267 -12.68 -10.70 11.21
CA GLU A 267 -11.85 -10.53 12.39
C GLU A 267 -11.65 -9.05 12.75
N PHE A 268 -11.50 -8.16 11.75
CA PHE A 268 -11.47 -6.72 11.97
C PHE A 268 -12.76 -6.21 12.63
N LEU A 269 -13.94 -6.53 12.07
CA LEU A 269 -15.22 -6.07 12.60
C LEU A 269 -15.52 -6.64 13.98
N ASP A 270 -15.18 -7.91 14.22
CA ASP A 270 -15.30 -8.56 15.52
C ASP A 270 -14.40 -7.87 16.55
N GLY A 271 -13.13 -7.61 16.21
CA GLY A 271 -12.21 -6.90 17.10
C GLY A 271 -12.63 -5.46 17.38
N VAL A 272 -13.15 -4.72 16.39
CA VAL A 272 -13.74 -3.40 16.64
C VAL A 272 -14.95 -3.51 17.58
N SER A 273 -15.79 -4.53 17.40
CA SER A 273 -16.94 -4.77 18.28
C SER A 273 -16.51 -5.03 19.72
N GLU A 274 -15.47 -5.82 19.94
CA GLU A 274 -14.90 -6.06 21.27
C GLU A 274 -14.33 -4.79 21.91
N LEU A 275 -13.67 -3.94 21.13
CA LEU A 275 -13.04 -2.71 21.60
C LEU A 275 -14.04 -1.58 21.90
N THR A 276 -15.14 -1.51 21.16
CA THR A 276 -16.06 -0.35 21.17
C THR A 276 -17.47 -0.68 21.66
N GLY A 277 -17.85 -1.96 21.68
CA GLY A 277 -19.22 -2.41 21.89
C GLY A 277 -20.17 -2.15 20.71
N TRP A 278 -19.65 -1.75 19.54
CA TRP A 278 -20.46 -1.56 18.34
C TRP A 278 -20.88 -2.90 17.72
N SER A 279 -21.94 -2.86 16.92
CA SER A 279 -22.45 -4.02 16.17
C SER A 279 -22.43 -3.77 14.67
N PHE A 280 -22.07 -4.80 13.91
CA PHE A 280 -22.00 -4.81 12.44
C PHE A 280 -22.88 -5.93 11.86
N PRO A 281 -24.22 -5.79 11.88
CA PRO A 281 -25.11 -6.82 11.38
C PRO A 281 -25.11 -6.85 9.84
N GLU A 282 -25.22 -8.03 9.24
CA GLU A 282 -25.12 -8.21 7.78
C GLU A 282 -26.23 -7.49 6.99
N ASP A 283 -27.41 -7.30 7.60
CA ASP A 283 -28.57 -6.65 6.96
C ASP A 283 -28.48 -5.11 6.90
N ASP A 284 -27.58 -4.50 7.68
CA ASP A 284 -27.28 -3.06 7.67
C ASP A 284 -25.76 -2.79 7.74
N LEU A 285 -24.97 -3.61 7.03
CA LEU A 285 -23.52 -3.54 7.14
C LEU A 285 -22.96 -2.20 6.63
N ASP A 286 -23.50 -1.67 5.53
CA ASP A 286 -23.10 -0.37 4.97
C ASP A 286 -23.35 0.77 5.98
N GLY A 287 -24.49 0.75 6.68
CA GLY A 287 -24.81 1.72 7.74
C GLY A 287 -23.94 1.53 8.98
N ALA A 288 -23.63 0.29 9.35
CA ALA A 288 -22.77 -0.01 10.49
C ALA A 288 -21.31 0.41 10.25
N ILE A 289 -20.77 0.19 9.05
CA ILE A 289 -19.41 0.61 8.66
C ILE A 289 -19.24 2.13 8.73
N ALA A 290 -20.32 2.91 8.54
CA ALA A 290 -20.26 4.37 8.69
C ALA A 290 -19.83 4.82 10.10
N LYS A 291 -20.00 3.97 11.13
CA LYS A 291 -19.52 4.24 12.50
C LYS A 291 -18.00 4.31 12.60
N LEU A 292 -17.28 3.71 11.65
CA LEU A 292 -15.82 3.69 11.61
C LEU A 292 -15.19 5.05 11.20
N GLY A 293 -16.00 6.07 10.93
CA GLY A 293 -15.50 7.42 10.59
C GLY A 293 -14.67 7.40 9.30
N ASN A 294 -13.44 7.91 9.37
CA ASN A 294 -12.55 8.03 8.22
C ASN A 294 -12.18 6.68 7.58
N LEU A 295 -12.24 5.58 8.34
CA LEU A 295 -12.00 4.23 7.82
C LEU A 295 -13.18 3.64 7.04
N SER A 296 -14.37 4.23 7.16
CA SER A 296 -15.59 3.71 6.51
C SER A 296 -15.44 3.55 5.00
N ARG A 297 -14.65 4.42 4.34
CA ARG A 297 -14.38 4.34 2.90
C ARG A 297 -13.48 3.15 2.55
N ILE A 298 -12.40 2.96 3.31
CA ILE A 298 -11.45 1.87 3.07
C ILE A 298 -12.12 0.53 3.35
N ILE A 299 -12.73 0.37 4.53
CA ILE A 299 -13.40 -0.88 4.93
C ILE A 299 -14.67 -1.11 4.10
N GLY A 300 -15.41 -0.07 3.72
CA GLY A 300 -16.56 -0.20 2.82
C GLY A 300 -16.19 -0.72 1.43
N ALA A 301 -14.97 -0.46 0.96
CA ALA A 301 -14.47 -0.97 -0.31
C ALA A 301 -14.04 -2.46 -0.25
N THR A 302 -13.96 -3.03 0.95
CA THR A 302 -13.44 -4.40 1.19
C THR A 302 -14.53 -5.42 1.46
N VAL A 303 -15.80 -5.02 1.52
CA VAL A 303 -16.93 -5.95 1.77
C VAL A 303 -17.59 -6.50 0.50
N ARG A 304 -17.13 -6.08 -0.68
CA ARG A 304 -17.69 -6.48 -1.98
C ARG A 304 -16.68 -6.31 -3.10
N ASP A 305 -16.90 -6.98 -4.23
CA ASP A 305 -16.22 -6.69 -5.48
C ASP A 305 -16.64 -5.32 -6.03
N ILE A 306 -15.77 -4.67 -6.81
CA ILE A 306 -16.03 -3.35 -7.40
C ILE A 306 -15.66 -3.42 -8.88
N ALA A 307 -16.49 -2.86 -9.76
CA ALA A 307 -16.20 -2.72 -11.19
C ALA A 307 -16.70 -1.34 -11.66
N ASN A 308 -15.80 -0.36 -11.75
CA ASN A 308 -16.14 1.01 -12.09
C ASN A 308 -15.73 1.32 -13.54
N PRO A 309 -16.65 1.68 -14.45
CA PRO A 309 -16.28 2.20 -15.75
C PRO A 309 -15.50 3.51 -15.63
N THR A 310 -14.31 3.58 -16.22
CA THR A 310 -13.38 4.72 -16.11
C THR A 310 -13.15 5.43 -17.44
N MET A 311 -13.29 4.75 -18.58
CA MET A 311 -13.12 5.34 -19.90
C MET A 311 -14.18 4.83 -20.87
N LEU A 312 -14.59 5.68 -21.82
CA LEU A 312 -15.48 5.32 -22.93
C LEU A 312 -15.01 6.00 -24.22
N ASN A 313 -14.75 5.21 -25.27
CA ASN A 313 -14.32 5.69 -26.56
C ASN A 313 -15.16 5.08 -27.69
N ALA A 314 -15.89 5.91 -28.43
CA ALA A 314 -16.69 5.46 -29.57
C ALA A 314 -16.96 6.58 -30.58
N GLY A 315 -16.85 6.26 -31.87
CA GLY A 315 -17.16 7.16 -32.97
C GLY A 315 -16.02 8.15 -33.30
N TYR A 316 -16.04 8.64 -34.55
CA TYR A 316 -15.04 9.60 -35.05
C TYR A 316 -15.62 10.67 -35.98
N LYS A 317 -16.92 10.55 -36.33
CA LYS A 317 -17.64 11.53 -37.17
C LYS A 317 -19.14 11.41 -36.92
N ALA A 318 -19.83 12.55 -36.77
CA ALA A 318 -21.23 12.59 -36.34
C ALA A 318 -22.23 11.85 -37.26
N ASN A 319 -21.95 11.73 -38.56
CA ASN A 319 -22.82 11.04 -39.52
C ASN A 319 -22.40 9.60 -39.82
N VAL A 320 -21.49 9.02 -39.02
CA VAL A 320 -20.99 7.66 -39.20
C VAL A 320 -21.26 6.85 -37.94
N ILE A 321 -21.92 5.71 -38.11
CA ILE A 321 -22.06 4.67 -37.08
C ILE A 321 -20.75 3.87 -37.10
N PRO A 322 -19.98 3.87 -36.01
CA PRO A 322 -18.71 3.16 -35.96
C PRO A 322 -18.92 1.65 -35.88
N SER A 323 -17.96 0.88 -36.39
CA SER A 323 -17.95 -0.58 -36.26
C SER A 323 -17.43 -1.08 -34.91
N VAL A 324 -16.83 -0.21 -34.09
CA VAL A 324 -16.25 -0.57 -32.80
C VAL A 324 -16.54 0.53 -31.77
N ALA A 325 -16.83 0.11 -30.55
CA ALA A 325 -16.83 0.95 -29.36
C ALA A 325 -16.02 0.24 -28.25
N GLU A 326 -15.29 0.99 -27.45
CA GLU A 326 -14.45 0.46 -26.37
C GLU A 326 -14.69 1.21 -25.05
N ALA A 327 -14.57 0.51 -23.92
CA ALA A 327 -14.58 1.08 -22.59
C ALA A 327 -13.52 0.42 -21.70
N SER A 328 -13.02 1.16 -20.71
CA SER A 328 -12.14 0.63 -19.66
C SER A 328 -12.90 0.58 -18.34
N VAL A 329 -12.66 -0.46 -17.55
CA VAL A 329 -13.24 -0.65 -16.22
C VAL A 329 -12.12 -0.97 -15.25
N ASP A 330 -12.08 -0.29 -14.11
CA ASP A 330 -11.23 -0.63 -12.97
C ASP A 330 -11.99 -1.59 -12.06
N CYS A 331 -11.49 -2.83 -11.96
CA CYS A 331 -12.06 -3.88 -11.14
C CYS A 331 -11.19 -4.14 -9.91
N ARG A 332 -11.83 -4.14 -8.72
CA ARG A 332 -11.22 -4.54 -7.45
C ARG A 332 -11.91 -5.78 -6.93
N ILE A 333 -11.19 -6.90 -6.90
CA ILE A 333 -11.76 -8.23 -6.62
C ILE A 333 -11.31 -8.73 -5.25
N LEU A 334 -12.21 -9.31 -4.47
CA LEU A 334 -11.90 -9.91 -3.18
C LEU A 334 -11.09 -11.23 -3.33
N PRO A 335 -10.24 -11.58 -2.35
CA PRO A 335 -9.58 -12.90 -2.32
C PRO A 335 -10.58 -14.04 -2.51
N GLY A 336 -10.23 -15.00 -3.38
CA GLY A 336 -11.04 -16.18 -3.67
C GLY A 336 -12.31 -15.97 -4.50
N ARG A 337 -12.61 -14.74 -4.96
CA ARG A 337 -13.84 -14.43 -5.71
C ARG A 337 -13.71 -14.32 -7.23
N GLU A 338 -12.54 -14.58 -7.80
CA GLU A 338 -12.30 -14.35 -9.24
C GLU A 338 -13.31 -15.07 -10.15
N GLU A 339 -13.59 -16.35 -9.90
CA GLU A 339 -14.54 -17.13 -10.69
C GLU A 339 -15.99 -16.63 -10.55
N ASP A 340 -16.39 -16.25 -9.33
CA ASP A 340 -17.71 -15.68 -9.06
C ASP A 340 -17.88 -14.32 -9.73
N PHE A 341 -16.86 -13.47 -9.60
CA PHE A 341 -16.83 -12.14 -10.21
C PHE A 341 -16.90 -12.21 -11.72
N ASP A 342 -16.11 -13.08 -12.37
CA ASP A 342 -16.13 -13.26 -13.82
C ASP A 342 -17.50 -13.74 -14.32
N ARG A 343 -18.20 -14.60 -13.55
CA ARG A 343 -19.57 -15.04 -13.84
C ARG A 343 -20.58 -13.90 -13.72
N GLU A 344 -20.59 -13.20 -12.58
CA GLU A 344 -21.49 -12.07 -12.30
C GLU A 344 -21.31 -10.95 -13.34
N LEU A 345 -20.05 -10.66 -13.70
CA LEU A 345 -19.71 -9.70 -14.75
C LEU A 345 -20.23 -10.14 -16.13
N ALA A 346 -20.12 -11.44 -16.48
CA ALA A 346 -20.66 -11.95 -17.74
C ALA A 346 -22.19 -11.79 -17.82
N GLU A 347 -22.89 -12.04 -16.70
CA GLU A 347 -24.34 -11.88 -16.61
C GLU A 347 -24.76 -10.41 -16.79
N VAL A 348 -24.00 -9.48 -16.21
CA VAL A 348 -24.27 -8.03 -16.31
C VAL A 348 -24.01 -7.49 -17.73
N LEU A 349 -22.88 -7.88 -18.34
CA LEU A 349 -22.46 -7.36 -19.64
C LEU A 349 -23.20 -8.00 -20.82
N GLY A 350 -23.55 -9.29 -20.70
CA GLY A 350 -24.12 -10.08 -21.80
C GLY A 350 -23.06 -10.68 -22.74
N PRO A 351 -23.49 -11.51 -23.71
CA PRO A 351 -22.58 -12.33 -24.51
C PRO A 351 -21.83 -11.57 -25.61
N ASP A 352 -22.32 -10.40 -26.03
CA ASP A 352 -21.81 -9.66 -27.20
C ASP A 352 -20.64 -8.70 -26.85
N VAL A 353 -20.22 -8.67 -25.59
CA VAL A 353 -19.13 -7.80 -25.12
C VAL A 353 -17.83 -8.61 -25.00
N GLU A 354 -16.88 -8.33 -25.89
CA GLU A 354 -15.51 -8.85 -25.80
C GLU A 354 -14.83 -8.26 -24.56
N ARG A 355 -14.03 -9.09 -23.88
CA ARG A 355 -13.36 -8.76 -22.61
C ARG A 355 -11.88 -9.09 -22.71
N GLU A 356 -11.03 -8.13 -22.38
CA GLU A 356 -9.58 -8.28 -22.32
C GLU A 356 -9.08 -7.77 -20.97
N TRP A 357 -8.25 -8.56 -20.28
CA TRP A 357 -7.83 -8.32 -18.90
C TRP A 357 -6.34 -8.03 -18.81
N VAL A 358 -5.98 -7.09 -17.95
CA VAL A 358 -4.61 -6.89 -17.44
C VAL A 358 -4.72 -6.62 -15.95
N GLY A 359 -3.90 -7.24 -15.11
CA GLY A 359 -3.98 -7.01 -13.67
C GLY A 359 -3.13 -7.93 -12.82
N LEU A 360 -3.19 -7.70 -11.51
CA LEU A 360 -2.53 -8.47 -10.48
C LEU A 360 -3.56 -9.13 -9.55
N PRO A 361 -3.32 -10.39 -9.12
CA PRO A 361 -4.29 -11.14 -8.32
C PRO A 361 -4.47 -10.54 -6.90
N PRO A 362 -5.57 -10.88 -6.21
CA PRO A 362 -5.68 -10.65 -4.78
C PRO A 362 -4.62 -11.45 -4.02
N VAL A 363 -4.21 -10.94 -2.86
CA VAL A 363 -3.32 -11.67 -1.93
C VAL A 363 -3.94 -11.69 -0.54
N GLU A 364 -3.73 -12.78 0.18
CA GLU A 364 -4.21 -12.95 1.54
C GLU A 364 -3.24 -13.84 2.31
N THR A 365 -2.97 -13.44 3.54
CA THR A 365 -2.32 -14.25 4.57
C THR A 365 -3.16 -14.21 5.84
N ARG A 366 -2.80 -15.03 6.83
CA ARG A 366 -3.56 -15.15 8.07
C ARG A 366 -3.00 -14.24 9.14
N PHE A 367 -3.88 -13.71 9.98
CA PHE A 367 -3.52 -12.92 11.15
C PHE A 367 -3.11 -13.82 12.34
N GLU A 368 -2.11 -14.67 12.13
CA GLU A 368 -1.66 -15.63 13.13
C GLU A 368 -0.14 -15.89 13.07
N GLY A 369 0.38 -16.52 14.12
CA GLY A 369 1.78 -16.94 14.21
C GLY A 369 2.73 -15.92 14.85
N GLU A 370 3.97 -16.34 15.07
CA GLU A 370 4.97 -15.57 15.81
C GLU A 370 5.25 -14.20 15.18
N ILE A 371 5.13 -14.05 13.86
CA ILE A 371 5.37 -12.77 13.19
C ILE A 371 4.36 -11.70 13.62
N VAL A 372 3.07 -12.06 13.70
CA VAL A 372 1.98 -11.18 14.14
C VAL A 372 2.09 -10.92 15.65
N GLU A 373 2.46 -11.93 16.43
CA GLU A 373 2.73 -11.77 17.86
C GLU A 373 3.90 -10.82 18.11
N SER A 374 4.97 -10.88 17.30
CA SER A 374 6.12 -9.99 17.38
C SER A 374 5.77 -8.55 17.01
N MET A 375 4.97 -8.34 15.94
CA MET A 375 4.42 -7.01 15.61
C MET A 375 3.64 -6.44 16.79
N SER A 376 2.72 -7.23 17.35
CA SER A 376 1.89 -6.83 18.50
C SER A 376 2.73 -6.51 19.74
N ARG A 377 3.74 -7.34 20.04
CA ARG A 377 4.68 -7.14 21.15
C ARG A 377 5.50 -5.87 20.97
N SER A 378 5.98 -5.59 19.76
CA SER A 378 6.75 -4.38 19.45
C SER A 378 5.93 -3.09 19.54
N LEU A 379 4.64 -3.14 19.20
CA LEU A 379 3.74 -2.00 19.44
C LEU A 379 3.50 -1.77 20.93
N LEU A 380 3.31 -2.85 21.70
CA LEU A 380 3.06 -2.78 23.15
C LEU A 380 4.24 -2.22 23.95
N THR A 381 5.48 -2.28 23.44
CA THR A 381 6.63 -1.65 24.12
C THR A 381 6.58 -0.13 24.06
N GLU A 382 5.93 0.43 23.04
CA GLU A 382 5.86 1.89 22.79
C GLU A 382 4.48 2.49 23.08
N ASP A 383 3.44 1.66 23.05
CA ASP A 383 2.07 2.01 23.38
C ASP A 383 1.42 0.85 24.17
N PRO A 384 1.42 0.90 25.51
CA PRO A 384 0.85 -0.16 26.35
C PRO A 384 -0.66 -0.37 26.15
N ALA A 385 -1.35 0.61 25.55
CA ALA A 385 -2.77 0.50 25.21
C ALA A 385 -2.99 -0.07 23.80
N ALA A 386 -1.92 -0.37 23.04
CA ALA A 386 -2.02 -0.89 21.69
C ALA A 386 -2.88 -2.15 21.63
N ARG A 387 -3.71 -2.20 20.59
CA ARG A 387 -4.49 -3.36 20.18
C ARG A 387 -4.24 -3.54 18.69
N THR A 388 -3.92 -4.76 18.27
CA THR A 388 -3.69 -5.06 16.86
C THR A 388 -4.95 -5.68 16.28
N LEU A 389 -5.30 -5.26 15.07
CA LEU A 389 -6.41 -5.82 14.30
C LEU A 389 -5.90 -6.15 12.90
N PRO A 390 -6.34 -7.26 12.28
CA PRO A 390 -6.10 -7.46 10.86
C PRO A 390 -6.88 -6.42 10.08
N TYR A 391 -6.43 -6.10 8.86
CA TYR A 391 -7.28 -5.41 7.90
C TYR A 391 -6.93 -5.79 6.47
N MET A 392 -7.93 -5.65 5.60
CA MET A 392 -7.77 -5.80 4.17
C MET A 392 -7.66 -4.43 3.51
N MET A 393 -6.67 -4.25 2.64
CA MET A 393 -6.53 -3.07 1.81
C MET A 393 -7.33 -3.23 0.51
N SER A 394 -7.96 -2.15 0.02
CA SER A 394 -8.66 -2.14 -1.27
C SER A 394 -7.75 -2.00 -2.50
N GLY A 395 -6.53 -1.51 -2.30
CA GLY A 395 -5.47 -1.36 -3.29
C GLY A 395 -4.60 -2.60 -3.43
N GLY A 396 -3.33 -2.41 -3.77
CA GLY A 396 -2.33 -3.45 -3.92
C GLY A 396 -0.94 -2.92 -3.59
N THR A 397 -0.02 -3.80 -3.18
CA THR A 397 1.40 -3.49 -2.97
C THR A 397 2.31 -4.48 -3.70
N ASP A 398 3.62 -4.33 -3.56
CA ASP A 398 4.62 -5.32 -3.96
C ASP A 398 4.46 -6.70 -3.29
N ALA A 399 3.61 -6.84 -2.25
CA ALA A 399 3.23 -8.15 -1.69
C ALA A 399 2.69 -9.11 -2.77
N LYS A 400 2.05 -8.59 -3.82
CA LYS A 400 1.59 -9.38 -4.97
C LYS A 400 2.74 -10.08 -5.71
N SER A 401 3.92 -9.48 -5.72
CA SER A 401 5.12 -10.06 -6.32
C SER A 401 5.74 -11.10 -5.40
N PHE A 402 5.96 -10.76 -4.13
CA PHE A 402 6.68 -11.62 -3.18
C PHE A 402 5.87 -12.83 -2.70
N SER A 403 4.54 -12.74 -2.68
CA SER A 403 3.68 -13.91 -2.44
C SER A 403 3.88 -15.03 -3.46
N ARG A 404 4.31 -14.72 -4.71
CA ARG A 404 4.66 -15.73 -5.73
C ARG A 404 5.87 -16.59 -5.33
N LEU A 405 6.73 -16.07 -4.44
CA LEU A 405 7.85 -16.81 -3.84
C LEU A 405 7.42 -17.63 -2.61
N GLY A 406 6.13 -17.65 -2.26
CA GLY A 406 5.58 -18.39 -1.13
C GLY A 406 5.68 -17.65 0.21
N MET A 407 5.93 -16.33 0.19
CA MET A 407 6.01 -15.53 1.41
C MET A 407 4.63 -15.15 1.93
N ASN A 408 4.45 -15.23 3.25
CA ASN A 408 3.35 -14.55 3.93
C ASN A 408 3.67 -13.05 4.02
N CYS A 409 2.87 -12.21 3.38
CA CYS A 409 3.12 -10.77 3.27
C CYS A 409 2.18 -9.98 4.17
N PHE A 410 2.72 -9.03 4.92
CA PHE A 410 1.97 -8.17 5.84
C PHE A 410 2.33 -6.69 5.62
N GLY A 411 1.36 -5.80 5.73
CA GLY A 411 1.62 -4.37 5.81
C GLY A 411 1.84 -3.95 7.27
N PHE A 412 3.01 -3.40 7.55
CA PHE A 412 3.46 -3.01 8.88
C PHE A 412 4.44 -1.82 8.81
N ALA A 413 3.88 -0.64 8.57
CA ALA A 413 4.50 0.67 8.73
C ALA A 413 4.00 1.32 10.05
N PRO A 414 4.64 1.02 11.19
CA PRO A 414 4.08 1.34 12.50
C PRO A 414 4.08 2.85 12.80
N LEU A 415 2.97 3.53 12.53
CA LEU A 415 2.81 4.96 12.82
C LEU A 415 1.78 5.18 13.92
N ARG A 416 2.18 5.83 15.02
CA ARG A 416 1.20 6.34 15.99
C ARG A 416 0.70 7.70 15.55
N LEU A 417 -0.55 7.74 15.08
CA LEU A 417 -1.17 8.91 14.44
C LEU A 417 -2.03 9.71 15.43
N PRO A 418 -2.14 11.04 15.25
CA PRO A 418 -3.17 11.86 15.90
C PRO A 418 -4.58 11.34 15.59
N ALA A 419 -5.47 11.38 16.58
CA ALA A 419 -6.81 10.81 16.45
C ALA A 419 -7.70 11.55 15.42
N ASP A 420 -7.41 12.83 15.18
CA ASP A 420 -8.13 13.72 14.27
C ASP A 420 -7.50 13.78 12.86
N LEU A 421 -6.37 13.11 12.63
CA LEU A 421 -5.72 13.07 11.33
C LEU A 421 -6.47 12.11 10.40
N ASP A 422 -6.99 12.63 9.28
CA ASP A 422 -7.55 11.82 8.19
C ASP A 422 -6.42 11.22 7.33
N PHE A 423 -5.68 10.28 7.92
CA PHE A 423 -4.49 9.70 7.30
C PHE A 423 -4.79 8.95 6.00
N SER A 424 -5.95 8.31 5.89
CA SER A 424 -6.38 7.62 4.67
C SER A 424 -6.55 8.57 3.48
N ALA A 425 -6.91 9.83 3.72
CA ALA A 425 -7.03 10.83 2.66
C ALA A 425 -5.68 11.38 2.17
N LEU A 426 -4.58 11.10 2.88
CA LEU A 426 -3.23 11.55 2.48
C LEU A 426 -2.58 10.62 1.45
N PHE A 427 -2.99 9.34 1.38
CA PHE A 427 -2.56 8.45 0.30
C PHE A 427 -2.94 9.03 -1.06
N HIS A 428 -1.93 9.28 -1.90
CA HIS A 428 -2.03 9.95 -3.19
C HIS A 428 -2.65 11.36 -3.16
N GLY A 429 -2.95 11.88 -1.96
CA GLY A 429 -3.59 13.17 -1.74
C GLY A 429 -2.65 14.36 -1.94
N VAL A 430 -3.23 15.54 -2.06
CA VAL A 430 -2.51 16.82 -1.97
C VAL A 430 -2.12 17.07 -0.51
N ASP A 431 -1.01 17.77 -0.29
CA ASP A 431 -0.53 18.13 1.05
C ASP A 431 -0.22 16.90 1.94
N GLU A 432 0.22 15.82 1.30
CA GLU A 432 0.71 14.61 1.96
C GLU A 432 1.82 14.96 2.97
N ARG A 433 1.67 14.40 4.17
CA ARG A 433 2.55 14.65 5.30
C ARG A 433 2.41 13.59 6.36
N VAL A 434 3.48 13.37 7.13
CA VAL A 434 3.50 12.44 8.26
C VAL A 434 3.97 13.16 9.53
N PRO A 435 3.36 12.91 10.70
CA PRO A 435 3.85 13.50 11.95
C PRO A 435 5.28 13.03 12.24
N VAL A 436 6.14 13.96 12.63
CA VAL A 436 7.54 13.67 13.00
C VAL A 436 7.62 12.66 14.15
N ASP A 437 6.73 12.78 15.13
CA ASP A 437 6.68 11.86 16.26
C ASP A 437 6.26 10.44 15.84
N SER A 438 5.46 10.30 14.77
CA SER A 438 5.06 9.01 14.22
C SER A 438 6.25 8.29 13.57
N LEU A 439 7.11 9.00 12.84
CA LEU A 439 8.35 8.43 12.26
C LEU A 439 9.30 7.90 13.36
N ARG A 440 9.46 8.68 14.43
CA ARG A 440 10.28 8.27 15.59
C ARG A 440 9.68 7.06 16.30
N PHE A 441 8.37 7.11 16.58
CA PHE A 441 7.64 5.98 17.15
C PHE A 441 7.82 4.71 16.32
N GLY A 442 7.62 4.79 15.01
CA GLY A 442 7.73 3.64 14.14
C GLY A 442 9.14 3.08 14.02
N THR A 443 10.16 3.94 14.09
CA THR A 443 11.56 3.50 14.16
C THR A 443 11.84 2.69 15.44
N ARG A 444 11.29 3.09 16.59
CA ARG A 444 11.43 2.33 17.84
C ARG A 444 10.71 0.98 17.77
N VAL A 445 9.49 0.98 17.23
CA VAL A 445 8.70 -0.26 17.03
C VAL A 445 9.41 -1.22 16.07
N LEU A 446 9.86 -0.74 14.90
CA LEU A 446 10.58 -1.57 13.93
C LEU A 446 11.90 -2.11 14.48
N ASP A 447 12.67 -1.32 15.22
CA ASP A 447 13.88 -1.84 15.88
C ASP A 447 13.56 -2.99 16.83
N HIS A 448 12.58 -2.81 17.71
CA HIS A 448 12.19 -3.87 18.63
C HIS A 448 11.70 -5.10 17.86
N PHE A 449 10.85 -4.91 16.84
CA PHE A 449 10.33 -5.96 15.99
C PHE A 449 11.46 -6.76 15.34
N LEU A 450 12.37 -6.13 14.61
CA LEU A 450 13.46 -6.83 13.89
C LEU A 450 14.45 -7.53 14.82
N ARG A 451 14.60 -7.05 16.05
CA ARG A 451 15.45 -7.67 17.08
C ARG A 451 14.77 -8.82 17.82
N THR A 452 13.46 -9.00 17.67
CA THR A 452 12.68 -10.01 18.41
C THR A 452 11.80 -10.91 17.53
N SER A 453 11.71 -10.63 16.23
CA SER A 453 10.96 -11.41 15.21
C SER A 453 11.54 -12.79 14.92
#